data_AF-A0A1X0B6W5-F1
#
_entry.id   AF-A0A1X0B6W5-F1
#
_cell.length_a   1.000
_cell.length_b   1.000
_cell.length_c   1.000
_cell.angle_alpha   90.00
_cell.angle_beta   90.00
_cell.angle_gamma   90.00
#
_symmetry.space_group_name_H-M   'P 1'
#
loop_
_entity.id
_entity.type
_entity.pdbx_description
1 polymer ?
#
loop_
_entity_poly.entity_id
_entity_poly.type
_entity_poly.pdbx_seq_one_letter_code
_entity_poly.pdbx_strand_id
1 'polypeptide(L)'
;MADSSFDVVSKVDRQEVDNALNQAAKELATRFDFRGTDTTIAWKGDEVIELTSSTEERVKAAVDVFKEKLVRRDISMKAFDAGDPQASGKTYKVSGDIKQGISSEQAKKITKIIRDDGPKGVKAQIQGDEIRVSSKKRDDLQAVIALLKGADLDVALQFVNYR
;
A
#
# COMPACT_ATOMS: atom_id res chain seq x y z
N MET A 1 34.79 7.94 -5.79
CA MET A 1 33.70 7.11 -6.37
C MET A 1 32.41 7.61 -5.76
N ALA A 2 31.38 7.84 -6.59
CA ALA A 2 30.04 8.05 -6.07
C ALA A 2 29.59 6.76 -5.37
N ASP A 3 28.98 6.88 -4.20
CA ASP A 3 28.43 5.73 -3.50
C ASP A 3 27.24 5.21 -4.32
N SER A 4 27.22 3.89 -4.59
CA SER A 4 26.06 3.26 -5.21
C SER A 4 24.93 3.16 -4.19
N SER A 5 23.68 3.17 -4.65
CA SER A 5 22.52 3.13 -3.77
C SER A 5 21.31 2.45 -4.39
N PHE A 6 20.35 2.08 -3.56
CA PHE A 6 19.00 1.68 -3.95
C PHE A 6 18.02 2.11 -2.85
N ASP A 7 16.74 2.11 -3.18
CA ASP A 7 15.67 2.41 -2.24
C ASP A 7 14.89 1.13 -1.88
N VAL A 8 14.66 0.93 -0.58
CA VAL A 8 13.72 -0.05 -0.06
C VAL A 8 12.38 0.64 0.09
N VAL A 9 11.38 0.09 -0.57
CA VAL A 9 10.00 0.59 -0.52
C VAL A 9 9.05 -0.55 -0.19
N SER A 10 7.85 -0.21 0.26
CA SER A 10 6.73 -1.15 0.40
C SER A 10 5.55 -0.55 -0.34
N LYS A 11 5.51 -0.70 -1.67
CA LYS A 11 4.47 -0.11 -2.52
C LYS A 11 3.44 -1.16 -2.88
N VAL A 12 2.17 -0.78 -2.75
CA VAL A 12 1.08 -1.46 -3.43
C VAL A 12 1.13 -1.03 -4.89
N ASP A 13 0.95 -1.97 -5.82
CA ASP A 13 0.92 -1.62 -7.24
C ASP A 13 -0.35 -0.81 -7.53
N ARG A 14 -0.19 0.50 -7.76
CA ARG A 14 -1.29 1.42 -8.05
C ARG A 14 -2.08 0.99 -9.28
N GLN A 15 -1.44 0.40 -10.28
CA GLN A 15 -2.12 -0.08 -11.47
C GLN A 15 -3.04 -1.27 -11.13
N GLU A 16 -2.61 -2.15 -10.22
CA GLU A 16 -3.47 -3.23 -9.73
C GLU A 16 -4.59 -2.73 -8.82
N VAL A 17 -4.35 -1.68 -8.01
CA VAL A 17 -5.43 -1.01 -7.26
C VAL A 17 -6.43 -0.36 -8.20
N ASP A 18 -5.98 0.33 -9.25
CA ASP A 18 -6.82 0.91 -10.29
C ASP A 18 -7.67 -0.16 -10.99
N ASN A 19 -7.05 -1.30 -11.31
CA ASN A 19 -7.75 -2.45 -11.88
C ASN A 19 -8.82 -2.99 -10.93
N ALA A 20 -8.50 -3.12 -9.63
CA ALA A 20 -9.44 -3.55 -8.61
C ALA A 20 -10.60 -2.55 -8.44
N LEU A 21 -10.30 -1.25 -8.41
CA LEU A 21 -11.28 -0.17 -8.30
C LEU A 21 -12.24 -0.16 -9.48
N ASN A 22 -11.71 -0.23 -10.70
CA ASN A 22 -12.52 -0.29 -11.92
C ASN A 22 -13.41 -1.53 -11.96
N GLN A 23 -12.90 -2.68 -11.48
CA GLN A 23 -13.70 -3.90 -11.41
C GLN A 23 -14.78 -3.80 -10.33
N ALA A 24 -14.50 -3.18 -9.19
CA ALA A 24 -15.48 -2.92 -8.14
C ALA A 24 -16.58 -1.98 -8.66
N ALA A 25 -16.22 -0.87 -9.32
CA ALA A 25 -17.17 0.07 -9.90
C ALA A 25 -18.14 -0.61 -10.88
N LYS A 26 -17.63 -1.47 -11.77
CA LYS A 26 -18.46 -2.25 -12.71
C LYS A 26 -19.40 -3.22 -12.00
N GLU A 27 -18.94 -3.87 -10.94
CA GLU A 27 -19.78 -4.80 -10.16
C GLU A 27 -20.88 -4.06 -9.40
N LEU A 28 -20.53 -2.97 -8.71
CA LEU A 28 -21.49 -2.13 -8.00
C LEU A 28 -22.56 -1.56 -8.94
N ALA A 29 -22.20 -1.22 -10.18
CA ALA A 29 -23.15 -0.75 -11.18
C ALA A 29 -24.12 -1.83 -11.70
N THR A 30 -23.75 -3.12 -11.61
CA THR A 30 -24.51 -4.23 -12.21
C THR A 30 -25.25 -5.09 -11.17
N ARG A 31 -24.83 -5.09 -9.90
CA ARG A 31 -25.48 -5.84 -8.83
C ARG A 31 -26.86 -5.26 -8.51
N PHE A 32 -27.86 -6.13 -8.40
CA PHE A 32 -29.25 -5.74 -8.19
C PHE A 32 -29.47 -4.95 -6.89
N ASP A 33 -28.79 -5.33 -5.82
CA ASP A 33 -28.87 -4.71 -4.49
C ASP A 33 -28.27 -3.29 -4.42
N PHE A 34 -27.39 -2.95 -5.37
CA PHE A 34 -26.81 -1.61 -5.55
C PHE A 34 -27.51 -0.76 -6.63
N ARG A 35 -28.52 -1.30 -7.32
CA ARG A 35 -29.24 -0.55 -8.36
C ARG A 35 -30.11 0.55 -7.75
N GLY A 36 -29.94 1.79 -8.23
CA GLY A 36 -30.72 2.95 -7.76
C GLY A 36 -30.32 3.44 -6.36
N THR A 37 -29.07 3.19 -5.96
CA THR A 37 -28.56 3.46 -4.61
C THR A 37 -27.48 4.52 -4.59
N ASP A 38 -27.19 5.10 -5.76
CA ASP A 38 -26.11 6.04 -6.02
C ASP A 38 -24.75 5.55 -5.48
N THR A 39 -24.54 4.23 -5.52
CA THR A 39 -23.29 3.63 -5.03
C THR A 39 -22.15 3.90 -5.99
N THR A 40 -21.08 4.53 -5.50
CA THR A 40 -19.88 4.87 -6.27
C THR A 40 -18.62 4.55 -5.49
N ILE A 41 -17.53 4.33 -6.22
CA ILE A 41 -16.17 4.16 -5.69
C ILE A 41 -15.20 4.93 -6.59
N ALA A 42 -14.32 5.74 -5.99
CA ALA A 42 -13.35 6.54 -6.71
C ALA A 42 -12.14 6.89 -5.85
N TRP A 43 -11.02 7.24 -6.50
CA TRP A 43 -9.92 7.91 -5.82
C TRP A 43 -10.32 9.29 -5.33
N LYS A 44 -9.80 9.67 -4.17
CA LYS A 44 -9.88 10.99 -3.58
C LYS A 44 -8.46 11.47 -3.28
N GLY A 45 -7.85 12.15 -4.25
CA GLY A 45 -6.41 12.43 -4.21
C GLY A 45 -5.61 11.19 -4.63
N ASP A 46 -4.42 11.01 -4.04
CA ASP A 46 -3.47 10.00 -4.51
C ASP A 46 -3.51 8.66 -3.77
N GLU A 47 -3.96 8.64 -2.52
CA GLU A 47 -3.86 7.46 -1.65
C GLU A 47 -5.19 7.03 -1.02
N VAL A 48 -6.23 7.87 -1.13
CA VAL A 48 -7.53 7.62 -0.50
C VAL A 48 -8.52 7.11 -1.53
N ILE A 49 -9.26 6.06 -1.19
CA ILE A 49 -10.46 5.62 -1.91
C ILE A 49 -11.69 6.11 -1.14
N GLU A 50 -12.60 6.78 -1.83
CA GLU A 50 -13.91 7.16 -1.31
C GLU A 50 -14.99 6.26 -1.93
N LEU A 51 -15.80 5.65 -1.06
CA LEU A 51 -17.02 4.94 -1.42
C LEU A 51 -18.22 5.74 -0.92
N THR A 52 -19.24 5.87 -1.74
CA THR A 52 -20.51 6.52 -1.37
C THR A 52 -21.66 5.56 -1.64
N SER A 53 -22.71 5.58 -0.81
CA SER A 53 -23.98 4.88 -1.08
C SER A 53 -25.16 5.51 -0.34
N SER A 54 -26.38 5.16 -0.71
CA SER A 54 -27.64 5.60 -0.08
C SER A 54 -27.79 5.25 1.40
N THR A 55 -27.21 4.14 1.89
CA THR A 55 -27.33 3.71 3.29
C THR A 55 -26.01 3.24 3.86
N GLU A 56 -25.92 3.19 5.18
CA GLU A 56 -24.74 2.73 5.90
C GLU A 56 -24.39 1.27 5.56
N GLU A 57 -25.40 0.39 5.50
CA GLU A 57 -25.21 -1.03 5.20
C GLU A 57 -24.71 -1.22 3.78
N ARG A 58 -25.19 -0.40 2.83
CA ARG A 58 -24.76 -0.49 1.44
C ARG A 58 -23.35 0.02 1.22
N VAL A 59 -22.94 1.11 1.89
CA VAL A 59 -21.53 1.55 1.78
C VAL A 59 -20.58 0.53 2.41
N LYS A 60 -20.98 -0.12 3.52
CA LYS A 60 -20.24 -1.25 4.10
C LYS A 60 -20.13 -2.42 3.12
N ALA A 61 -21.24 -2.82 2.50
CA ALA A 61 -21.23 -3.87 1.48
C ALA A 61 -20.36 -3.51 0.27
N ALA A 62 -20.32 -2.24 -0.14
CA ALA A 62 -19.46 -1.77 -1.23
C ALA A 62 -17.97 -1.84 -0.85
N VAL A 63 -17.62 -1.55 0.42
CA VAL A 63 -16.27 -1.75 0.95
C VAL A 63 -15.84 -3.21 0.84
N ASP A 64 -16.74 -4.14 1.18
CA ASP A 64 -16.45 -5.57 1.09
C ASP A 64 -16.21 -6.02 -0.37
N VAL A 65 -17.05 -5.55 -1.31
CA VAL A 65 -16.83 -5.80 -2.75
C VAL A 65 -15.45 -5.30 -3.18
N PHE A 66 -15.04 -4.11 -2.76
CA PHE A 66 -13.71 -3.59 -3.12
C PHE A 66 -12.58 -4.42 -2.50
N LYS A 67 -12.67 -4.80 -1.23
CA LYS A 67 -11.68 -5.68 -0.58
C LYS A 67 -11.56 -7.03 -1.30
N GLU A 68 -12.65 -7.61 -1.75
CA GLU A 68 -12.60 -8.82 -2.58
C GLU A 68 -11.86 -8.60 -3.91
N LYS A 69 -12.03 -7.43 -4.56
CA LYS A 69 -11.31 -7.11 -5.80
C LYS A 69 -9.81 -6.94 -5.58
N LEU A 70 -9.40 -6.35 -4.46
CA LEU A 70 -7.99 -6.26 -4.09
C LEU A 70 -7.35 -7.64 -3.94
N VAL A 71 -8.01 -8.56 -3.23
CA VAL A 71 -7.48 -9.93 -3.04
C VAL A 71 -7.32 -10.67 -4.36
N ARG A 72 -8.26 -10.50 -5.31
CA ARG A 72 -8.14 -11.11 -6.65
C ARG A 72 -6.99 -10.56 -7.49
N ARG A 73 -6.36 -9.46 -7.05
CA ARG A 73 -5.16 -8.87 -7.64
C ARG A 73 -3.91 -9.11 -6.79
N ASP A 74 -3.95 -10.11 -5.91
CA ASP A 74 -2.87 -10.43 -4.97
C ASP A 74 -2.51 -9.27 -4.01
N ILE A 75 -3.44 -8.32 -3.83
CA ILE A 75 -3.31 -7.23 -2.86
C ILE A 75 -3.97 -7.67 -1.56
N SER A 76 -3.19 -7.65 -0.47
CA SER A 76 -3.67 -8.01 0.86
C SER A 76 -4.89 -7.18 1.26
N MET A 77 -5.88 -7.80 1.93
CA MET A 77 -7.01 -7.07 2.52
C MET A 77 -6.57 -6.00 3.53
N LYS A 78 -5.38 -6.16 4.12
CA LYS A 78 -4.78 -5.19 5.04
C LYS A 78 -4.26 -3.94 4.33
N ALA A 79 -4.14 -3.97 3.01
CA ALA A 79 -3.67 -2.84 2.21
C ALA A 79 -4.71 -1.73 2.10
N PHE A 80 -5.99 -1.97 2.40
CA PHE A 80 -7.03 -0.95 2.41
C PHE A 80 -7.58 -0.74 3.82
N ASP A 81 -7.25 0.39 4.41
CA ASP A 81 -7.70 0.79 5.74
C ASP A 81 -8.98 1.63 5.64
N ALA A 82 -10.12 0.95 5.59
CA ALA A 82 -11.42 1.60 5.50
C ALA A 82 -11.82 2.20 6.86
N GLY A 83 -12.11 3.50 6.89
CA GLY A 83 -12.71 4.14 8.06
C GLY A 83 -14.18 3.79 8.26
N ASP A 84 -14.78 4.32 9.32
CA ASP A 84 -16.19 4.12 9.63
C ASP A 84 -17.09 4.92 8.68
N PRO A 85 -18.26 4.40 8.28
CA PRO A 85 -19.23 5.15 7.50
C PRO A 85 -19.65 6.45 8.18
N GLN A 86 -19.61 7.54 7.42
CA GLN A 86 -20.02 8.87 7.85
C GLN A 86 -21.24 9.32 7.05
N ALA A 87 -22.24 9.88 7.72
CA ALA A 87 -23.38 10.49 7.06
C ALA A 87 -22.95 11.76 6.30
N SER A 88 -23.42 11.90 5.07
CA SER A 88 -23.16 13.05 4.20
C SER A 88 -24.43 13.40 3.42
N GLY A 89 -25.20 14.34 3.97
CA GLY A 89 -26.50 14.73 3.42
C GLY A 89 -27.49 13.56 3.43
N LYS A 90 -27.87 13.08 2.24
CA LYS A 90 -28.78 11.93 2.04
C LYS A 90 -28.04 10.61 1.77
N THR A 91 -26.72 10.62 1.88
CA THR A 91 -25.84 9.48 1.56
C THR A 91 -24.92 9.16 2.72
N TYR A 92 -24.27 8.02 2.65
CA TYR A 92 -23.18 7.60 3.53
C TYR A 92 -21.90 7.48 2.74
N LYS A 93 -20.79 7.86 3.36
CA LYS A 93 -19.46 7.80 2.78
C LYS A 93 -18.52 6.99 3.65
N VAL A 94 -17.67 6.19 3.02
CA VAL A 94 -16.49 5.60 3.65
C VAL A 94 -15.28 6.10 2.89
N SER A 95 -14.29 6.63 3.59
CA SER A 95 -12.97 6.90 3.05
C SER A 95 -11.99 5.91 3.66
N GLY A 96 -11.08 5.37 2.85
CA GLY A 96 -10.01 4.53 3.35
C GLY A 96 -8.70 4.77 2.62
N ASP A 97 -7.62 4.59 3.33
CA ASP A 97 -6.26 4.76 2.81
C ASP A 97 -5.74 3.44 2.24
N ILE A 98 -5.14 3.51 1.06
CA ILE A 98 -4.31 2.43 0.57
C ILE A 98 -2.98 2.50 1.31
N LYS A 99 -2.77 1.58 2.24
CA LYS A 99 -1.53 1.45 3.01
C LYS A 99 -0.39 1.13 2.07
N GLN A 100 0.38 2.17 1.77
CA GLN A 100 1.62 2.10 1.02
C GLN A 100 2.73 2.79 1.81
N GLY A 101 3.96 2.47 1.44
CA GLY A 101 5.14 2.95 2.14
C GLY A 101 5.52 2.09 3.36
N ILE A 102 6.69 2.39 3.90
CA ILE A 102 7.22 1.78 5.11
C ILE A 102 6.88 2.70 6.29
N SER A 103 6.13 2.20 7.27
CA SER A 103 5.80 3.00 8.45
C SER A 103 7.07 3.40 9.22
N SER A 104 7.02 4.50 10.01
CA SER A 104 8.19 4.93 10.80
C SER A 104 8.75 3.82 11.71
N GLU A 105 7.85 2.99 12.27
CA GLU A 105 8.23 1.86 13.10
C GLU A 105 8.94 0.76 12.28
N GLN A 106 8.40 0.41 11.13
CA GLN A 106 9.01 -0.56 10.21
C GLN A 106 10.34 -0.05 9.66
N ALA A 107 10.42 1.25 9.35
CA ALA A 107 11.63 1.87 8.85
C ALA A 107 12.74 1.82 9.90
N LYS A 108 12.41 2.04 11.18
CA LYS A 108 13.34 1.84 12.30
C LYS A 108 13.76 0.37 12.46
N LYS A 109 12.83 -0.58 12.32
CA LYS A 109 13.14 -2.03 12.36
C LYS A 109 14.11 -2.41 11.24
N ILE A 110 13.81 -2.03 10.00
CA ILE A 110 14.64 -2.34 8.81
C ILE A 110 16.02 -1.68 8.93
N THR A 111 16.10 -0.39 9.25
CA THR A 111 17.39 0.29 9.41
C THR A 111 18.23 -0.31 10.55
N LYS A 112 17.60 -0.78 11.63
CA LYS A 112 18.27 -1.52 12.70
C LYS A 112 18.84 -2.85 12.20
N ILE A 113 18.07 -3.65 11.46
CA ILE A 113 18.54 -4.91 10.86
C ILE A 113 19.76 -4.65 9.96
N ILE A 114 19.69 -3.65 9.07
CA ILE A 114 20.81 -3.31 8.17
C ILE A 114 22.07 -2.92 8.97
N ARG A 115 21.90 -2.19 10.07
CA ARG A 115 23.03 -1.74 10.89
C ARG A 115 23.65 -2.88 11.70
N ASP A 116 22.82 -3.74 12.27
CA ASP A 116 23.24 -4.76 13.23
C ASP A 116 23.77 -6.01 12.48
N ASP A 117 23.14 -6.41 11.36
CA ASP A 117 23.46 -7.65 10.64
C ASP A 117 24.03 -7.42 9.22
N GLY A 118 24.00 -6.19 8.70
CA GLY A 118 24.47 -5.87 7.36
C GLY A 118 25.99 -5.65 7.25
N PRO A 119 26.53 -5.57 6.01
CA PRO A 119 27.95 -5.32 5.78
C PRO A 119 28.42 -3.97 6.36
N LYS A 120 29.63 -3.98 6.94
CA LYS A 120 30.25 -2.77 7.49
C LYS A 120 30.53 -1.76 6.37
N GLY A 121 29.95 -0.57 6.49
CA GLY A 121 30.12 0.52 5.52
C GLY A 121 28.87 0.84 4.71
N VAL A 122 27.82 0.03 4.83
CA VAL A 122 26.48 0.38 4.33
C VAL A 122 25.86 1.47 5.22
N LYS A 123 25.22 2.45 4.60
CA LYS A 123 24.41 3.47 5.27
C LYS A 123 22.96 3.30 4.84
N ALA A 124 22.04 3.25 5.80
CA ALA A 124 20.60 3.26 5.56
C ALA A 124 19.99 4.54 6.13
N GLN A 125 19.23 5.27 5.32
CA GLN A 125 18.59 6.53 5.68
C GLN A 125 17.09 6.46 5.39
N ILE A 126 16.27 6.77 6.39
CA ILE A 126 14.82 6.89 6.22
C ILE A 126 14.53 8.21 5.50
N GLN A 127 13.77 8.16 4.40
CA GLN A 127 13.36 9.31 3.60
C GLN A 127 11.83 9.26 3.47
N GLY A 128 11.11 9.84 4.43
CA GLY A 128 9.65 9.73 4.45
C GLY A 128 9.22 8.27 4.67
N ASP A 129 8.60 7.68 3.66
CA ASP A 129 8.04 6.32 3.64
C ASP A 129 8.95 5.30 2.91
N GLU A 130 10.16 5.70 2.51
CA GLU A 130 11.18 4.84 1.91
C GLU A 130 12.49 4.83 2.71
N ILE A 131 13.36 3.86 2.43
CA ILE A 131 14.70 3.78 3.03
C ILE A 131 15.73 3.73 1.92
N ARG A 132 16.56 4.78 1.82
CA ARG A 132 17.71 4.79 0.91
C ARG A 132 18.88 4.05 1.54
N VAL A 133 19.40 3.05 0.84
CA VAL A 133 20.57 2.25 1.23
C VAL A 133 21.72 2.58 0.29
N SER A 134 22.86 2.99 0.84
CA SER A 134 24.04 3.41 0.07
C SER A 134 25.31 2.69 0.54
N SER A 135 26.20 2.35 -0.40
CA SER A 135 27.53 1.78 -0.12
C SER A 135 28.52 2.08 -1.25
N LYS A 136 29.81 2.07 -0.92
CA LYS A 136 30.91 2.12 -1.90
C LYS A 136 31.04 0.83 -2.70
N LYS A 137 30.56 -0.30 -2.17
CA LYS A 137 30.65 -1.62 -2.80
C LYS A 137 29.25 -2.11 -3.18
N ARG A 138 29.10 -2.54 -4.42
CA ARG A 138 27.83 -3.11 -4.93
C ARG A 138 27.52 -4.47 -4.30
N ASP A 139 28.54 -5.26 -3.98
CA ASP A 139 28.37 -6.56 -3.33
C ASP A 139 27.72 -6.41 -1.95
N ASP A 140 28.09 -5.36 -1.20
CA ASP A 140 27.47 -5.05 0.09
C ASP A 140 25.97 -4.72 -0.08
N LEU A 141 25.60 -4.02 -1.16
CA LEU A 141 24.20 -3.72 -1.47
C LEU A 141 23.41 -5.00 -1.80
N GLN A 142 24.00 -5.92 -2.54
CA GLN A 142 23.38 -7.23 -2.83
C GLN A 142 23.20 -8.07 -1.55
N ALA A 143 24.18 -8.05 -0.65
CA ALA A 143 24.09 -8.72 0.64
C ALA A 143 22.96 -8.16 1.52
N VAL A 144 22.73 -6.84 1.50
CA VAL A 144 21.60 -6.22 2.22
C VAL A 144 20.26 -6.64 1.62
N ILE A 145 20.15 -6.73 0.29
CA ILE A 145 18.92 -7.23 -0.36
C ILE A 145 18.63 -8.66 0.08
N ALA A 146 19.64 -9.53 0.11
CA ALA A 146 19.48 -10.91 0.57
C ALA A 146 19.09 -10.99 2.05
N LEU A 147 19.74 -10.18 2.91
CA LEU A 147 19.42 -10.07 4.34
C LEU A 147 17.95 -9.67 4.55
N LEU A 148 17.48 -8.63 3.87
CA LEU A 148 16.13 -8.11 4.03
C LEU A 148 15.07 -9.04 3.44
N LYS A 149 15.38 -9.79 2.37
CA LYS A 149 14.49 -10.84 1.83
C LYS A 149 14.39 -12.06 2.76
N GLY A 150 15.44 -12.35 3.53
CA GLY A 150 15.46 -13.44 4.50
C GLY A 150 14.95 -13.06 5.89
N ALA A 151 14.69 -11.78 6.15
CA ALA A 151 14.22 -11.29 7.43
C ALA A 151 12.70 -11.50 7.58
N ASP A 152 12.26 -11.84 8.79
CA ASP A 152 10.84 -11.95 9.13
C ASP A 152 10.23 -10.56 9.35
N LEU A 153 9.70 -9.99 8.27
CA LEU A 153 9.10 -8.66 8.21
C LEU A 153 7.64 -8.78 7.78
N ASP A 154 6.76 -8.05 8.47
CA ASP A 154 5.32 -8.02 8.19
C ASP A 154 4.95 -7.21 6.92
N VAL A 155 5.94 -6.83 6.11
CA VAL A 155 5.78 -6.03 4.88
C VAL A 155 6.52 -6.63 3.72
N ALA A 156 5.87 -6.62 2.56
CA ALA A 156 6.49 -6.97 1.31
C ALA A 156 7.43 -5.82 0.88
N LEU A 157 8.73 -6.12 0.82
CA LEU A 157 9.73 -5.14 0.41
C LEU A 157 10.02 -5.23 -1.09
N GLN A 158 10.06 -4.08 -1.76
CA GLN A 158 10.61 -3.93 -3.10
C GLN A 158 11.90 -3.10 -3.03
N PHE A 159 12.81 -3.40 -3.96
CA PHE A 159 14.13 -2.77 -4.05
C PHE A 159 14.23 -2.08 -5.42
N VAL A 160 14.24 -0.76 -5.42
CA VAL A 160 14.08 0.08 -6.62
C VAL A 160 15.12 1.20 -6.69
N ASN A 161 15.10 1.99 -7.77
CA ASN A 161 15.94 3.19 -7.95
C ASN A 161 17.45 2.94 -7.70
N TYR A 162 17.99 1.90 -8.36
CA TYR A 162 19.42 1.58 -8.28
C TYR A 162 20.27 2.65 -8.96
N ARG A 163 21.29 3.16 -8.27
CA ARG A 163 22.23 4.19 -8.74
C ARG A 163 23.68 3.76 -8.52
#